data_AF-A0A7C7Q4V7-F1
#
_entry.id   AF-A0A7C7Q4V7-F1
#
_cell.length_a   1.000
_cell.length_b   1.000
_cell.length_c   1.000
_cell.angle_alpha   90.00
_cell.angle_beta   90.00
_cell.angle_gamma   90.00
#
_symmetry.space_group_name_H-M   'P 1'
#
loop_
_entity.id
_entity.type
_entity.pdbx_description
1 polymer ?
#
loop_
_entity_poly.entity_id
_entity_poly.type
_entity_poly.pdbx_seq_one_letter_code
_entity_poly.pdbx_strand_id
1 'polypeptide(L)'
;MAKLAEAQRQTEEQIRRLAEEMALLAEDQRKLRRTVAGFSDTVGYTLENQATKSLPELLRRDYGLEVEGRLVVNIYGWGKIDRRRILIVGEAKTRPSKREVDRFRKLVARVKEAEGADEVLPVLAVHTVVPEVEEYVRAKGIALYWSYEL
;
A
#
# COMPACT_ATOMS: atom_id res chain seq x y z
N MET A 1 53.31 -14.84 -8.23
CA MET A 1 52.73 -14.51 -9.55
C MET A 1 51.51 -15.39 -9.85
N ALA A 2 51.66 -16.72 -10.03
CA ALA A 2 50.54 -17.61 -10.40
C ALA A 2 49.34 -17.60 -9.42
N LYS A 3 49.59 -17.71 -8.11
CA LYS A 3 48.54 -17.67 -7.06
C LYS A 3 47.71 -16.37 -7.06
N LEU A 4 48.32 -15.24 -7.43
CA LEU A 4 47.64 -13.95 -7.47
C LEU A 4 46.76 -13.84 -8.73
N ALA A 5 47.26 -14.33 -9.86
CA ALA A 5 46.51 -14.38 -11.12
C ALA A 5 45.29 -15.31 -11.02
N GLU A 6 45.42 -16.42 -10.30
CA GLU A 6 44.33 -17.36 -10.05
C GLU A 6 43.27 -16.77 -9.11
N ALA A 7 43.68 -16.09 -8.03
CA ALA A 7 42.78 -15.36 -7.14
C ALA A 7 42.05 -14.21 -7.87
N GLN A 8 42.73 -13.49 -8.76
CA GLN A 8 42.11 -12.46 -9.59
C GLN A 8 41.06 -13.05 -10.52
N ARG A 9 41.37 -14.17 -11.19
CA ARG A 9 40.42 -14.87 -12.07
C ARG A 9 39.15 -15.32 -11.34
N GLN A 10 39.30 -15.88 -10.14
CA GLN A 10 38.17 -16.29 -9.31
C GLN A 10 37.32 -15.08 -8.88
N THR A 11 37.98 -13.95 -8.57
CA THR A 11 37.30 -12.70 -8.21
C THR A 11 36.51 -12.13 -9.40
N GLU A 12 37.10 -12.10 -10.59
CA GLU A 12 36.40 -11.65 -11.82
C GLU A 12 35.21 -12.54 -12.14
N GLU A 13 35.33 -13.86 -11.94
CA GLU A 13 34.24 -14.79 -12.17
C GLU A 13 33.09 -14.61 -11.16
N GLN A 14 33.41 -14.36 -9.89
CA GLN A 14 32.42 -14.03 -8.86
C GLN A 14 31.72 -12.69 -9.14
N ILE A 15 32.46 -11.67 -9.57
CA ILE A 15 31.89 -10.37 -9.98
C ILE A 15 30.95 -10.55 -11.17
N ARG A 16 31.32 -11.40 -12.15
CA ARG A 16 30.47 -11.65 -13.31
C ARG A 16 29.16 -12.33 -12.91
N ARG A 17 29.21 -13.34 -12.04
CA ARG A 17 28.01 -14.01 -11.51
C ARG A 17 27.12 -13.05 -10.72
N LEU A 18 27.72 -12.20 -9.88
CA LEU A 18 26.97 -11.20 -9.13
C LEU A 18 26.29 -10.18 -10.06
N ALA A 19 26.97 -9.75 -11.13
CA ALA A 19 26.40 -8.83 -12.11
C ALA A 19 25.22 -9.48 -12.88
N GLU A 20 25.33 -10.77 -13.21
CA GLU A 20 24.24 -11.55 -13.83
C GLU A 20 23.03 -11.67 -12.89
N GLU A 21 23.25 -12.00 -11.60
CA GLU A 21 22.18 -12.07 -10.59
C GLU A 21 21.51 -10.71 -10.34
N MET A 22 22.30 -9.63 -10.28
CA MET A 22 21.78 -8.26 -10.16
C MET A 22 20.90 -7.87 -11.35
N ALA A 23 21.25 -8.30 -12.57
CA ALA A 23 20.46 -8.03 -13.77
C ALA A 23 19.11 -8.76 -13.73
N LEU A 24 19.09 -10.01 -13.30
CA LEU A 24 17.87 -10.81 -13.11
C LEU A 24 16.97 -10.18 -12.03
N LEU A 25 17.54 -9.80 -10.88
CA LEU A 25 16.82 -9.10 -9.82
C LEU A 25 16.23 -7.77 -10.29
N ALA A 26 16.98 -7.00 -11.08
CA ALA A 26 16.49 -5.74 -11.65
C ALA A 26 15.34 -5.97 -12.65
N GLU A 27 15.38 -7.06 -13.42
CA GLU A 27 14.31 -7.44 -14.34
C GLU A 27 13.05 -7.87 -13.57
N ASP A 28 13.20 -8.68 -12.53
CA ASP A 28 12.10 -9.12 -11.67
C ASP A 28 11.49 -7.92 -10.92
N GLN A 29 12.30 -6.98 -10.43
CA GLN A 29 11.80 -5.73 -9.87
C GLN A 29 11.04 -4.89 -10.91
N ARG A 30 11.48 -4.85 -12.18
CA ARG A 30 10.76 -4.15 -13.26
C ARG A 30 9.45 -4.85 -13.59
N LYS A 31 9.41 -6.18 -13.63
CA LYS A 31 8.18 -6.97 -13.83
C LYS A 31 7.21 -6.75 -12.68
N LEU A 32 7.68 -6.82 -11.43
CA LEU A 32 6.90 -6.53 -10.23
C LEU A 32 6.33 -5.10 -10.30
N ARG A 33 7.16 -4.10 -10.64
CA ARG A 33 6.72 -2.72 -10.82
C ARG A 33 5.71 -2.57 -11.95
N ARG A 34 5.80 -3.30 -13.06
CA ARG A 34 4.78 -3.27 -14.13
C ARG A 34 3.49 -3.97 -13.72
N THR A 35 3.57 -5.07 -12.99
CA THR A 35 2.39 -5.75 -12.43
C THR A 35 1.70 -4.86 -11.40
N VAL A 36 2.46 -4.12 -10.58
CA VAL A 36 1.94 -3.12 -9.63
C VAL A 36 1.44 -1.86 -10.36
N ALA A 37 2.12 -1.39 -11.40
CA ALA A 37 1.72 -0.23 -12.19
C ALA A 37 0.51 -0.52 -13.10
N GLY A 38 0.32 -1.76 -13.54
CA GLY A 38 -0.89 -2.20 -14.25
C GLY A 38 -2.16 -2.14 -13.39
N PHE A 39 -2.03 -1.90 -12.09
CA PHE A 39 -3.12 -1.62 -11.15
C PHE A 39 -3.34 -0.12 -10.87
N SER A 40 -2.43 0.75 -11.30
CA SER A 40 -2.36 2.14 -10.86
C SER A 40 -2.12 3.07 -12.05
N ASP A 41 -3.20 3.57 -12.65
CA ASP A 41 -3.15 4.74 -13.51
C ASP A 41 -2.49 5.91 -12.73
N THR A 42 -1.69 6.70 -13.44
CA THR A 42 -0.79 7.78 -13.01
C THR A 42 -1.38 8.82 -12.01
N VAL A 43 -2.70 8.82 -11.77
CA VAL A 43 -3.38 9.63 -10.74
C VAL A 43 -3.21 9.05 -9.32
N GLY A 44 -2.94 7.75 -9.20
CA GLY A 44 -2.79 7.05 -7.91
C GLY A 44 -1.68 7.63 -7.03
N TYR A 45 -0.50 7.90 -7.60
CA TYR A 45 0.66 8.32 -6.81
C TYR A 45 0.50 9.70 -6.13
N THR A 46 -0.20 10.63 -6.78
CA THR A 46 -0.50 11.95 -6.18
C THR A 46 -1.55 11.80 -5.09
N LEU A 47 -2.60 11.03 -5.37
CA LEU A 47 -3.68 10.75 -4.42
C LEU A 47 -3.17 10.04 -3.17
N GLU A 48 -2.29 9.04 -3.32
CA GLU A 48 -1.65 8.31 -2.23
C GLU A 48 -0.81 9.22 -1.33
N ASN A 49 -0.05 10.14 -1.94
CA ASN A 49 0.79 11.08 -1.21
C ASN A 49 -0.03 12.13 -0.45
N GLN A 50 -1.16 12.57 -0.99
CA GLN A 50 -2.10 13.45 -0.30
C GLN A 50 -2.81 12.71 0.84
N ALA A 51 -3.32 11.50 0.56
CA ALA A 51 -3.96 10.64 1.54
C ALA A 51 -3.09 10.43 2.78
N THR A 52 -1.82 10.11 2.59
CA THR A 52 -0.87 9.89 3.68
C THR A 52 -0.65 11.12 4.57
N LYS A 53 -0.82 12.33 4.05
CA LYS A 53 -0.61 13.58 4.80
C LYS A 53 -1.85 13.96 5.61
N SER A 54 -3.03 13.86 5.02
CA SER A 54 -4.25 14.45 5.59
C SER A 54 -5.15 13.44 6.30
N LEU A 55 -5.05 12.15 5.98
CA LEU A 55 -5.83 11.12 6.67
C LEU A 55 -5.61 11.08 8.19
N PRO A 56 -4.41 11.27 8.76
CA PRO A 56 -4.27 11.27 10.21
C PRO A 56 -5.18 12.28 10.92
N GLU A 57 -5.35 13.48 10.36
CA GLU A 57 -6.23 14.51 10.93
C GLU A 57 -7.71 14.16 10.73
N LEU A 58 -8.07 13.68 9.53
CA LEU A 58 -9.42 13.26 9.21
C LEU A 58 -9.89 12.07 10.05
N LEU A 59 -9.02 11.07 10.25
CA LEU A 59 -9.29 9.89 11.08
C LEU A 59 -9.45 10.27 12.55
N ARG A 60 -8.66 11.24 13.04
CA ARG A 60 -8.85 11.80 14.39
C ARG A 60 -10.20 12.51 14.51
N ARG A 61 -10.58 13.31 13.51
CA ARG A 61 -11.85 14.06 13.51
C ARG A 61 -13.07 13.14 13.47
N ASP A 62 -13.07 12.17 12.55
CA ASP A 62 -14.26 11.38 12.23
C ASP A 62 -14.41 10.16 13.15
N TYR A 63 -13.29 9.58 13.60
CA TYR A 63 -13.27 8.35 14.37
C TYR A 63 -12.58 8.48 15.74
N GLY A 64 -12.02 9.64 16.08
CA GLY A 64 -11.18 9.78 17.29
C GLY A 64 -9.88 8.98 17.24
N LEU A 65 -9.48 8.52 16.04
CA LEU A 65 -8.35 7.63 15.86
C LEU A 65 -7.04 8.41 15.74
N GLU A 66 -6.11 8.16 16.66
CA GLU A 66 -4.76 8.73 16.61
C GLU A 66 -3.80 7.78 15.91
N VAL A 67 -3.28 8.16 14.74
CA VAL A 67 -2.33 7.35 13.97
C VAL A 67 -0.99 7.24 14.71
N GLU A 68 -0.48 6.03 14.84
CA GLU A 68 0.85 5.73 15.37
C GLU A 68 1.89 5.88 14.25
N GLY A 69 2.72 6.92 14.33
CA GLY A 69 3.77 7.18 13.36
C GLY A 69 3.23 7.76 12.04
N ARG A 70 3.70 7.24 10.90
CA ARG A 70 3.29 7.72 9.57
C ARG A 70 2.69 6.58 8.76
N LEU A 71 1.60 6.86 8.07
CA LEU A 71 1.03 5.91 7.10
C LEU A 71 2.00 5.72 5.92
N VAL A 72 2.07 4.50 5.38
CA VAL A 72 2.91 4.16 4.21
C VAL A 72 2.04 3.89 2.97
N VAL A 73 2.69 3.81 1.79
CA VAL A 73 2.09 3.59 0.46
C VAL A 73 0.99 2.51 0.52
N ASN A 74 -0.21 2.82 0.01
CA ASN A 74 -1.48 2.11 0.27
C ASN A 74 -1.98 2.19 1.73
N ILE A 75 -2.01 3.41 2.30
CA ILE A 75 -2.67 3.79 3.57
C ILE A 75 -2.64 2.66 4.61
N TYR A 76 -1.45 2.26 5.02
CA TYR A 76 -1.28 1.20 6.01
C TYR A 76 -0.62 1.77 7.26
N GLY A 77 -1.10 1.36 8.42
CA GLY A 77 -0.49 1.71 9.69
C GLY A 77 -1.34 1.27 10.88
N TRP A 78 -0.97 1.75 12.05
CA TRP A 78 -1.70 1.49 13.28
C TRP A 78 -2.21 2.80 13.86
N GLY A 79 -3.26 2.73 14.65
CA GLY A 79 -3.76 3.86 15.43
C GLY A 79 -4.35 3.42 16.75
N LYS A 80 -4.79 4.41 17.54
CA LYS A 80 -5.44 4.18 18.82
C LYS A 80 -6.76 4.93 18.92
N ILE A 81 -7.78 4.24 19.43
CA ILE A 81 -9.02 4.84 19.93
C ILE A 81 -9.18 4.36 21.37
N ASP A 82 -9.28 5.26 22.34
CA ASP A 82 -9.47 4.91 23.76
C ASP A 82 -8.51 3.82 24.27
N ARG A 83 -7.23 3.91 23.89
CA ARG A 83 -6.16 2.93 24.16
C ARG A 83 -6.26 1.57 23.45
N ARG A 84 -7.33 1.31 22.70
CA ARG A 84 -7.44 0.13 21.83
C ARG A 84 -6.66 0.37 20.55
N ARG A 85 -5.78 -0.57 20.21
CA ARG A 85 -4.94 -0.49 19.03
C ARG A 85 -5.71 -1.01 17.82
N ILE A 86 -5.79 -0.20 16.77
CA ILE A 86 -6.58 -0.47 15.57
C ILE A 86 -5.65 -0.47 14.37
N LEU A 87 -5.75 -1.51 13.56
CA LEU A 87 -5.05 -1.58 12.29
C LEU A 87 -5.77 -0.70 11.26
N ILE A 88 -5.03 0.09 10.50
CA ILE A 88 -5.55 0.90 9.39
C ILE A 88 -5.05 0.26 8.11
N VAL A 89 -5.97 -0.08 7.21
CA VAL A 89 -5.64 -0.62 5.88
C VAL A 89 -6.44 0.14 4.86
N GLY A 90 -5.79 0.72 3.86
CA GLY A 90 -6.50 1.49 2.86
C GLY A 90 -5.95 1.39 1.45
N GLU A 91 -6.76 1.84 0.52
CA GLU A 91 -6.44 1.88 -0.91
C GLU A 91 -6.85 3.24 -1.47
N ALA A 92 -6.00 3.80 -2.33
CA ALA A 92 -6.29 5.02 -3.05
C ALA A 92 -6.68 4.69 -4.49
N LYS A 93 -7.81 5.21 -4.97
CA LYS A 93 -8.35 4.87 -6.29
C LYS A 93 -9.07 6.05 -6.93
N THR A 94 -8.73 6.42 -8.15
CA THR A 94 -9.42 7.52 -8.84
C THR A 94 -10.94 7.30 -8.93
N ARG A 95 -11.38 6.09 -9.31
CA ARG A 95 -12.80 5.73 -9.39
C ARG A 95 -12.99 4.22 -9.14
N PRO A 96 -13.48 3.80 -7.97
CA PRO A 96 -13.64 2.38 -7.66
C PRO A 96 -14.89 1.78 -8.32
N SER A 97 -14.82 0.48 -8.61
CA SER A 97 -15.95 -0.37 -8.96
C SER A 97 -16.40 -1.25 -7.78
N LYS A 98 -17.65 -1.75 -7.77
CA LYS A 98 -18.11 -2.69 -6.72
C LYS A 98 -17.22 -3.92 -6.59
N ARG A 99 -16.74 -4.46 -7.72
CA ARG A 99 -15.82 -5.62 -7.75
C ARG A 99 -14.48 -5.28 -7.11
N GLU A 100 -14.02 -4.04 -7.18
CA GLU A 100 -12.81 -3.58 -6.49
C GLU A 100 -13.03 -3.44 -5.00
N VAL A 101 -14.17 -2.88 -4.59
CA VAL A 101 -14.56 -2.79 -3.17
C VAL A 101 -14.58 -4.18 -2.52
N ASP A 102 -15.12 -5.19 -3.22
CA ASP A 102 -15.11 -6.58 -2.73
C ASP A 102 -13.70 -7.17 -2.63
N ARG A 103 -12.81 -6.86 -3.59
CA ARG A 103 -11.42 -7.30 -3.55
C ARG A 103 -10.67 -6.65 -2.39
N PHE A 104 -10.84 -5.34 -2.22
CA PHE A 104 -10.26 -4.58 -1.12
C PHE A 104 -10.72 -5.14 0.23
N ARG A 105 -12.02 -5.45 0.38
CA ARG A 105 -12.52 -6.05 1.62
C ARG A 105 -11.88 -7.40 1.95
N LYS A 106 -11.66 -8.25 0.93
CA LYS A 106 -10.95 -9.53 1.11
C LYS A 106 -9.49 -9.31 1.48
N LEU A 107 -8.84 -8.30 0.93
CA LEU A 107 -7.48 -7.91 1.30
C LEU A 107 -7.42 -7.48 2.76
N VAL A 108 -8.30 -6.57 3.19
CA VAL A 108 -8.37 -6.10 4.59
C VAL A 108 -8.54 -7.27 5.56
N ALA A 109 -9.40 -8.24 5.25
CA ALA A 109 -9.58 -9.42 6.08
C ALA A 109 -8.30 -10.25 6.23
N ARG A 110 -7.58 -10.49 5.13
CA ARG A 110 -6.31 -11.24 5.13
C ARG A 110 -5.22 -10.50 5.89
N VAL A 111 -5.11 -9.18 5.71
CA VAL A 111 -4.11 -8.37 6.41
C VAL A 111 -4.41 -8.31 7.90
N LYS A 112 -5.69 -8.13 8.29
CA LYS A 112 -6.11 -8.19 9.69
C LYS A 112 -5.67 -9.50 10.37
N GLU A 113 -5.91 -10.62 9.70
CA GLU A 113 -5.54 -11.95 10.19
C GLU A 113 -4.01 -12.11 10.28
N ALA A 114 -3.27 -11.73 9.23
CA ALA A 114 -1.81 -11.81 9.20
C ALA A 114 -1.13 -10.95 10.29
N GLU A 115 -1.70 -9.80 10.60
CA GLU A 115 -1.22 -8.89 11.64
C GLU A 115 -1.70 -9.27 13.05
N GLY A 116 -2.61 -10.24 13.18
CA GLY A 116 -3.22 -10.61 14.46
C GLY A 116 -4.00 -9.45 15.11
N ALA A 117 -4.56 -8.54 14.31
CA ALA A 117 -5.25 -7.37 14.81
C ALA A 117 -6.69 -7.69 15.25
N ASP A 118 -7.10 -7.26 16.45
CA ASP A 118 -8.48 -7.43 16.92
C ASP A 118 -9.47 -6.54 16.15
N GLU A 119 -9.05 -5.30 15.84
CA GLU A 119 -9.84 -4.28 15.17
C GLU A 119 -9.10 -3.75 13.93
N VAL A 120 -9.85 -3.49 12.85
CA VAL A 120 -9.33 -2.91 11.62
C VAL A 120 -10.27 -1.84 11.09
N LEU A 121 -9.71 -0.69 10.71
CA LEU A 121 -10.40 0.38 10.01
C LEU A 121 -10.01 0.35 8.52
N PRO A 122 -10.89 -0.17 7.64
CA PRO A 122 -10.69 -0.08 6.20
C PRO A 122 -10.93 1.35 5.70
N VAL A 123 -10.01 1.88 4.91
CA VAL A 123 -10.06 3.23 4.36
C VAL A 123 -9.98 3.20 2.83
N LEU A 124 -10.84 3.95 2.14
CA LEU A 124 -10.78 4.11 0.70
C LEU A 124 -10.68 5.61 0.38
N ALA A 125 -9.57 6.00 -0.23
CA ALA A 125 -9.39 7.36 -0.73
C ALA A 125 -9.74 7.40 -2.23
N VAL A 126 -10.63 8.31 -2.65
CA VAL A 126 -11.13 8.35 -4.03
C VAL A 126 -11.10 9.72 -4.66
N HIS A 127 -10.91 9.85 -5.97
CA HIS A 127 -11.13 11.14 -6.64
C HIS A 127 -12.62 11.36 -6.94
N THR A 128 -13.28 10.32 -7.44
CA THR A 128 -14.72 10.33 -7.73
C THR A 128 -15.32 8.95 -7.51
N VAL A 129 -16.60 8.90 -7.18
CA VAL A 129 -17.37 7.67 -7.02
C VAL A 129 -18.79 7.92 -7.50
N VAL A 130 -19.42 6.92 -8.11
CA VAL A 130 -20.85 7.01 -8.47
C VAL A 130 -21.71 6.71 -7.24
N PRO A 131 -22.91 7.30 -7.10
CA PRO A 131 -23.73 7.15 -5.89
C PRO A 131 -23.96 5.69 -5.47
N GLU A 132 -24.26 4.82 -6.44
CA GLU A 132 -24.48 3.39 -6.19
C GLU A 132 -23.25 2.67 -5.61
N VAL A 133 -22.03 3.10 -5.99
CA VAL A 133 -20.79 2.54 -5.45
C VAL A 133 -20.47 3.16 -4.09
N GLU A 134 -20.78 4.44 -3.88
CA GLU A 134 -20.61 5.09 -2.58
C GLU A 134 -21.46 4.38 -1.51
N GLU A 135 -22.75 4.18 -1.78
CA GLU A 135 -23.65 3.43 -0.90
C GLU A 135 -23.10 2.03 -0.62
N TYR A 136 -22.57 1.36 -1.66
CA TYR A 136 -21.97 0.04 -1.52
C TYR A 136 -20.72 0.03 -0.62
N VAL A 137 -19.83 1.03 -0.75
CA VAL A 137 -18.64 1.19 0.10
C VAL A 137 -19.05 1.40 1.56
N ARG A 138 -19.98 2.33 1.81
CA ARG A 138 -20.47 2.62 3.16
C ARG A 138 -21.17 1.43 3.80
N ALA A 139 -21.99 0.71 3.04
CA ALA A 139 -22.66 -0.51 3.51
C ALA A 139 -21.68 -1.63 3.91
N LYS A 140 -20.45 -1.62 3.38
CA LYS A 140 -19.38 -2.57 3.76
C LYS A 140 -18.56 -2.10 4.96
N GLY A 141 -18.91 -0.98 5.58
CA GLY A 141 -18.20 -0.39 6.72
C GLY A 141 -16.81 0.11 6.36
N ILE A 142 -16.66 0.64 5.14
CA ILE A 142 -15.40 1.21 4.65
C ILE A 142 -15.47 2.73 4.79
N ALA A 143 -14.48 3.32 5.46
CA ALA A 143 -14.34 4.76 5.55
C ALA A 143 -13.96 5.31 4.18
N LEU A 144 -14.74 6.26 3.66
CA LEU A 144 -14.56 6.82 2.33
C LEU A 144 -14.13 8.28 2.44
N TYR A 145 -13.04 8.63 1.78
CA TYR A 145 -12.47 9.98 1.74
C TYR A 145 -12.23 10.42 0.31
N TRP A 146 -12.50 11.69 -0.01
CA TRP A 146 -12.26 12.21 -1.34
C TRP A 146 -10.91 12.91 -1.45
N SER A 147 -10.31 12.87 -2.64
CA SER A 147 -9.00 13.46 -2.94
C SER A 147 -8.89 14.94 -2.63
N TYR A 148 -10.01 15.68 -2.67
CA TYR A 148 -10.05 17.11 -2.38
C TYR A 148 -10.17 17.42 -0.88
N GLU A 149 -10.49 16.42 -0.06
CA GLU A 149 -10.40 16.50 1.41
C GLU A 149 -8.99 16.16 1.90
N LEU A 150 -8.14 15.63 1.01
CA LEU A 150 -6.78 15.16 1.27
C LEU A 150 -5.69 16.17 0.89
#